data_AF-A0A1X7M714-F1
#
_entry.id   AF-A0A1X7M714-F1
#
_cell.length_a   1.000
_cell.length_b   1.000
_cell.length_c   1.000
_cell.angle_alpha   90.00
_cell.angle_beta   90.00
_cell.angle_gamma   90.00
#
_symmetry.space_group_name_H-M   'P 1'
#
loop_
_entity.id
_entity.type
_entity.pdbx_description
1 polymer ?
#
loop_
_entity_poly.entity_id
_entity_poly.type
_entity_poly.pdbx_seq_one_letter_code
_entity_poly.pdbx_strand_id
1 'polypeptide(L)'
;MRLKTDMPEETDENRSVTMPFTSRQADAAEGISGPLLTRMSSERTLAVQAALMRQPEKAVALMVWRMCTCVFSGCLTTTHPFRISLTVSHGSLTENAPSGKGGAAFDILMTEQARLAALLPAGWEKDFTTFFTLSGEVLMSFMAFCTACAVDGVQTREMGHTSRSTLDTVEAAIGFHLRDWWQPTKDNYFGSLKHPQIVASLKEAGLTGAAGDAAKMKKGDAAGHAEHFMQHTRWVPVWLKGPESVAEVDADEAASETDNTDDDTPADAA
;
A
#
# COMPACT_ATOMS: atom_id res chain seq x y z
N MET A 1 -59.19 46.34 -32.89
CA MET A 1 -58.74 46.46 -31.49
C MET A 1 -57.38 45.79 -31.40
N ARG A 2 -56.37 46.50 -30.88
CA ARG A 2 -55.03 45.97 -30.56
C ARG A 2 -55.17 44.71 -29.69
N LEU A 3 -54.27 43.74 -29.84
CA LEU A 3 -53.44 43.33 -28.71
C LEU A 3 -52.09 42.81 -29.24
N LYS A 4 -51.06 43.53 -28.82
CA LYS A 4 -49.63 43.26 -28.94
C LYS A 4 -49.31 42.31 -27.79
N THR A 5 -48.64 41.18 -28.04
CA THR A 5 -48.07 40.38 -26.95
C THR A 5 -46.57 40.34 -27.18
N ASP A 6 -45.88 41.01 -26.26
CA ASP A 6 -44.43 41.11 -26.15
C ASP A 6 -43.77 39.73 -26.03
N MET A 7 -42.66 39.58 -26.74
CA MET A 7 -41.61 38.63 -26.39
C MET A 7 -40.84 39.19 -25.19
N PRO A 8 -40.53 38.38 -24.16
CA PRO A 8 -39.40 38.67 -23.30
C PRO A 8 -38.10 38.24 -23.99
N GLU A 9 -37.23 39.22 -24.18
CA GLU A 9 -35.83 39.12 -24.57
C GLU A 9 -35.05 38.50 -23.38
N GLU A 10 -34.69 37.22 -23.49
CA GLU A 10 -33.77 36.59 -22.52
C GLU A 10 -32.38 37.14 -22.76
N THR A 11 -31.93 37.94 -21.80
CA THR A 11 -30.64 38.60 -21.77
C THR A 11 -29.55 37.61 -21.40
N ASP A 12 -28.49 37.71 -22.18
CA ASP A 12 -27.25 36.97 -22.19
C ASP A 12 -26.47 37.16 -20.87
N GLU A 13 -26.58 36.23 -19.92
CA GLU A 13 -25.62 36.11 -18.81
C GLU A 13 -24.65 34.95 -19.07
N ASN A 14 -23.71 35.21 -19.99
CA ASN A 14 -22.49 34.41 -20.15
C ASN A 14 -21.60 34.57 -18.90
N ARG A 15 -21.98 33.92 -17.81
CA ARG A 15 -21.18 33.81 -16.59
C ARG A 15 -20.03 32.85 -16.88
N SER A 16 -18.94 33.40 -17.41
CA SER A 16 -17.66 32.70 -17.56
C SER A 16 -17.18 32.21 -16.20
N VAL A 17 -17.50 30.95 -15.89
CA VAL A 17 -16.96 30.24 -14.75
C VAL A 17 -15.50 29.96 -15.08
N THR A 18 -14.62 30.85 -14.64
CA THR A 18 -13.18 30.58 -14.60
C THR A 18 -12.97 29.54 -13.51
N MET A 19 -13.02 28.27 -13.89
CA MET A 19 -12.64 27.17 -13.01
C MET A 19 -11.18 27.37 -12.62
N PRO A 20 -10.84 27.45 -11.33
CA PRO A 20 -9.45 27.54 -10.92
C PRO A 20 -8.73 26.30 -11.45
N PHE A 21 -7.70 26.53 -12.27
CA PHE A 21 -6.76 25.49 -12.66
C PHE A 21 -6.08 25.01 -11.37
N THR A 22 -6.62 23.96 -10.76
CA THR A 22 -5.93 23.24 -9.70
C THR A 22 -4.65 22.74 -10.33
N SER A 23 -3.52 23.35 -9.94
CA SER A 23 -2.18 22.87 -10.27
C SER A 23 -2.16 21.35 -10.04
N ARG A 24 -2.09 20.60 -11.14
CA ARG A 24 -2.05 19.14 -11.11
C ARG A 24 -0.72 18.77 -10.50
N GLN A 25 -0.72 18.42 -9.22
CA GLN A 25 0.48 17.99 -8.51
C GLN A 25 1.07 16.79 -9.24
N ALA A 26 2.35 16.88 -9.61
CA ALA A 26 3.05 15.83 -10.35
C ALA A 26 3.00 14.53 -9.54
N ASP A 27 2.63 13.43 -10.19
CA ASP A 27 2.55 12.12 -9.55
C ASP A 27 3.97 11.61 -9.26
N ALA A 28 4.20 10.99 -8.11
CA ALA A 28 5.50 10.42 -7.76
C ALA A 28 5.98 9.36 -8.77
N ALA A 29 5.07 8.68 -9.47
CA ALA A 29 5.44 7.74 -10.55
C ALA A 29 5.45 8.37 -11.95
N GLU A 30 5.34 9.70 -12.06
CA GLU A 30 5.44 10.39 -13.35
C GLU A 30 6.79 10.10 -14.02
N GLY A 31 6.75 9.64 -15.27
CA GLY A 31 7.94 9.22 -16.01
C GLY A 31 8.41 7.77 -15.78
N ILE A 32 7.79 7.01 -14.86
CA ILE A 32 8.01 5.55 -14.71
C ILE A 32 7.18 4.81 -15.75
N SER A 33 7.78 3.86 -16.47
CA SER A 33 7.05 3.11 -17.51
C SER A 33 5.95 2.24 -16.91
N GLY A 34 4.81 2.13 -17.59
CA GLY A 34 3.67 1.31 -17.14
C GLY A 34 4.08 -0.14 -16.81
N PRO A 35 4.85 -0.83 -17.68
CA PRO A 35 5.33 -2.18 -17.36
C PRO A 35 6.24 -2.24 -16.12
N LEU A 36 7.08 -1.23 -15.85
CA LEU A 36 7.89 -1.24 -14.63
C LEU A 36 7.03 -1.01 -13.38
N LEU A 37 6.05 -0.11 -13.48
CA LEU A 37 5.10 0.17 -12.41
C LEU A 37 4.31 -1.09 -12.02
N THR A 38 3.74 -1.80 -13.00
CA THR A 38 2.96 -3.02 -12.74
C THR A 38 3.82 -4.12 -12.12
N ARG A 39 5.05 -4.33 -12.64
CA ARG A 39 5.98 -5.31 -12.05
C ARG A 39 6.32 -4.98 -10.60
N MET A 40 6.70 -3.73 -10.32
CA MET A 40 7.10 -3.33 -8.96
C MET A 40 5.94 -3.26 -7.97
N SER A 41 4.74 -2.84 -8.40
CA SER A 41 3.55 -2.90 -7.54
C SER A 41 3.09 -4.33 -7.28
N SER A 42 3.33 -5.27 -8.20
CA SER A 42 3.11 -6.70 -7.96
C SER A 42 4.09 -7.25 -6.92
N GLU A 43 5.38 -6.89 -7.00
CA GLU A 43 6.38 -7.23 -5.98
C GLU A 43 6.00 -6.70 -4.60
N ARG A 44 5.61 -5.41 -4.54
CA ARG A 44 5.12 -4.75 -3.32
C ARG A 44 3.92 -5.48 -2.73
N THR A 45 2.95 -5.84 -3.58
CA THR A 45 1.77 -6.60 -3.16
C THR A 45 2.16 -7.94 -2.55
N LEU A 46 2.97 -8.76 -3.22
CA LEU A 46 3.43 -10.05 -2.68
C LEU A 46 4.13 -9.90 -1.32
N ALA A 47 4.99 -8.89 -1.19
CA ALA A 47 5.68 -8.61 0.06
C ALA A 47 4.71 -8.23 1.19
N VAL A 48 3.68 -7.41 0.90
CA VAL A 48 2.64 -7.06 1.87
C VAL A 48 1.80 -8.29 2.25
N GLN A 49 1.44 -9.14 1.28
CA GLN A 49 0.72 -10.39 1.56
C GLN A 49 1.53 -11.26 2.55
N ALA A 50 2.83 -11.45 2.29
CA ALA A 50 3.69 -12.25 3.15
C ALA A 50 3.91 -11.60 4.54
N ALA A 51 4.02 -10.26 4.61
CA ALA A 51 4.15 -9.53 5.87
C ALA A 51 2.87 -9.57 6.72
N LEU A 52 1.70 -9.41 6.10
CA LEU A 52 0.39 -9.48 6.77
C LEU A 52 0.10 -10.90 7.27
N MET A 53 0.47 -11.92 6.50
CA MET A 53 0.36 -13.33 6.90
C MET A 53 1.13 -13.62 8.20
N ARG A 54 2.27 -12.96 8.43
CA ARG A 54 3.05 -13.07 9.68
C ARG A 54 2.39 -12.36 10.88
N GLN A 55 1.30 -11.63 10.67
CA GLN A 55 0.55 -10.88 11.69
C GLN A 55 -0.95 -11.30 11.66
N PRO A 56 -1.27 -12.55 12.05
CA PRO A 56 -2.59 -13.14 11.84
C PRO A 56 -3.73 -12.37 12.50
N GLU A 57 -3.50 -11.79 13.68
CA GLU A 57 -4.49 -10.96 14.36
C GLU A 57 -4.87 -9.71 13.56
N LYS A 58 -3.88 -9.04 12.96
CA LYS A 58 -4.12 -7.87 12.10
C LYS A 58 -4.80 -8.26 10.79
N ALA A 59 -4.46 -9.41 10.22
CA ALA A 59 -5.13 -9.95 9.03
C ALA A 59 -6.62 -10.22 9.32
N VAL A 60 -6.93 -10.92 10.41
CA VAL A 60 -8.32 -11.18 10.81
C VAL A 60 -9.05 -9.88 11.13
N ALA A 61 -8.41 -8.93 11.83
CA ALA A 61 -9.00 -7.63 12.12
C ALA A 61 -9.36 -6.84 10.84
N LEU A 62 -8.48 -6.87 9.83
CA LEU A 62 -8.75 -6.24 8.52
C LEU A 62 -9.97 -6.87 7.83
N MET A 63 -10.08 -8.20 7.87
CA MET A 63 -11.23 -8.93 7.32
C MET A 63 -12.53 -8.58 8.05
N VAL A 64 -12.51 -8.60 9.39
CA VAL A 64 -13.68 -8.28 10.23
C VAL A 64 -14.10 -6.82 10.00
N TRP A 65 -13.15 -5.87 9.97
CA TRP A 65 -13.44 -4.49 9.62
C TRP A 65 -14.14 -4.39 8.27
N ARG A 66 -13.63 -5.08 7.23
CA ARG A 66 -14.27 -5.09 5.92
C ARG A 66 -15.70 -5.63 5.97
N MET A 67 -15.93 -6.76 6.66
CA MET A 67 -17.27 -7.31 6.86
C MET A 67 -18.20 -6.31 7.59
N CYS A 68 -17.72 -5.68 8.66
CA CYS A 68 -18.47 -4.69 9.43
C CYS A 68 -18.84 -3.48 8.57
N THR A 69 -17.93 -2.94 7.75
CA THR A 69 -18.27 -1.82 6.85
C THR A 69 -19.37 -2.18 5.86
N CYS A 70 -19.36 -3.42 5.34
CA CYS A 70 -20.40 -3.90 4.42
C CYS A 70 -21.77 -4.01 5.12
N VAL A 71 -21.80 -4.54 6.36
CA VAL A 71 -23.03 -4.82 7.12
C VAL A 71 -23.62 -3.57 7.76
N PHE A 72 -22.78 -2.74 8.40
CA PHE A 72 -23.23 -1.63 9.23
C PHE A 72 -23.25 -0.28 8.51
N SER A 73 -22.45 -0.10 7.44
CA SER A 73 -22.36 1.18 6.71
C SER A 73 -23.01 1.13 5.32
N GLY A 74 -23.58 -0.01 4.94
CA GLY A 74 -24.31 -0.21 3.68
C GLY A 74 -23.38 -0.35 2.48
N CYS A 75 -23.12 -1.59 2.05
CA CYS A 75 -22.55 -1.85 0.73
C CYS A 75 -23.65 -1.82 -0.34
N LEU A 76 -23.73 -0.76 -1.14
CA LEU A 76 -24.43 -0.78 -2.44
C LEU A 76 -23.35 -0.94 -3.51
N THR A 77 -23.42 -1.88 -4.46
CA THR A 77 -24.45 -1.96 -5.49
C THR A 77 -24.79 -3.42 -5.91
N THR A 78 -26.10 -3.74 -5.91
CA THR A 78 -26.80 -4.91 -6.51
C THR A 78 -26.82 -6.27 -5.76
N THR A 79 -27.93 -7.01 -5.95
CA THR A 79 -28.48 -8.07 -5.10
C THR A 79 -27.67 -9.37 -5.01
N HIS A 80 -27.38 -9.83 -3.78
CA HIS A 80 -27.03 -11.22 -3.44
C HIS A 80 -27.15 -11.50 -1.93
N PRO A 81 -27.42 -12.74 -1.47
CA PRO A 81 -27.58 -13.03 -0.04
C PRO A 81 -26.28 -13.29 0.75
N PHE A 82 -25.11 -13.37 0.09
CA PHE A 82 -23.78 -13.31 0.72
C PHE A 82 -22.73 -13.00 -0.36
N ARG A 83 -21.97 -11.89 -0.28
CA ARG A 83 -20.88 -11.59 -1.23
C ARG A 83 -19.60 -11.11 -0.54
N ILE A 84 -18.67 -12.04 -0.40
CA ILE A 84 -17.24 -11.79 -0.28
C ILE A 84 -16.63 -12.33 -1.57
N SER A 85 -16.03 -11.47 -2.40
CA SER A 85 -15.27 -11.91 -3.58
C SER A 85 -13.80 -11.93 -3.18
N LEU A 86 -13.22 -13.13 -3.13
CA LEU A 86 -11.79 -13.31 -2.93
C LEU A 86 -11.16 -13.42 -4.33
N THR A 87 -10.50 -12.36 -4.77
CA THR A 87 -9.65 -12.43 -5.97
C THR A 87 -8.23 -12.70 -5.50
N VAL A 88 -7.73 -13.91 -5.75
CA VAL A 88 -6.37 -14.29 -5.40
C VAL A 88 -5.53 -14.32 -6.67
N SER A 89 -4.72 -13.29 -6.85
CA SER A 89 -3.95 -13.05 -8.07
C SER A 89 -2.54 -13.66 -8.03
N HIS A 90 -2.30 -14.76 -7.29
CA HIS A 90 -0.94 -15.33 -7.15
C HIS A 90 -0.26 -15.64 -8.48
N GLY A 91 -1.02 -16.11 -9.48
CA GLY A 91 -0.50 -16.38 -10.82
C GLY A 91 0.03 -15.12 -11.51
N SER A 92 -0.79 -14.08 -11.62
CA SER A 92 -0.40 -12.82 -12.27
C SER A 92 0.62 -12.03 -11.45
N LEU A 93 0.55 -12.09 -10.12
CA LEU A 93 1.54 -11.44 -9.25
C LEU A 93 2.94 -12.05 -9.45
N THR A 94 3.06 -13.37 -9.50
CA THR A 94 4.35 -14.03 -9.71
C THR A 94 4.86 -13.96 -11.15
N GLU A 95 3.97 -13.80 -12.13
CA GLU A 95 4.35 -13.53 -13.52
C GLU A 95 4.91 -12.11 -13.68
N ASN A 96 4.36 -11.14 -12.95
CA ASN A 96 4.76 -9.74 -13.05
C ASN A 96 5.90 -9.36 -12.08
N ALA A 97 5.93 -9.89 -10.86
CA ALA A 97 6.93 -9.52 -9.87
C ALA A 97 8.36 -9.86 -10.38
N PRO A 98 9.33 -8.93 -10.29
CA PRO A 98 10.70 -9.21 -10.74
C PRO A 98 11.36 -10.41 -10.06
N SER A 99 11.04 -10.69 -8.80
CA SER A 99 11.52 -11.90 -8.10
C SER A 99 10.72 -13.16 -8.47
N GLY A 100 9.51 -12.97 -9.01
CA GLY A 100 8.60 -14.03 -9.45
C GLY A 100 8.41 -15.11 -8.40
N LYS A 101 8.69 -16.36 -8.78
CA LYS A 101 8.61 -17.54 -7.89
C LYS A 101 9.89 -17.80 -7.07
N GLY A 102 10.95 -17.02 -7.26
CA GLY A 102 12.19 -17.14 -6.50
C GLY A 102 12.33 -16.10 -5.39
N GLY A 103 11.30 -15.27 -5.18
CA GLY A 103 11.29 -14.24 -4.15
C GLY A 103 10.93 -14.79 -2.76
N ALA A 104 11.55 -14.23 -1.72
CA ALA A 104 11.31 -14.63 -0.33
C ALA A 104 9.83 -14.54 0.06
N ALA A 105 9.11 -13.52 -0.43
CA ALA A 105 7.68 -13.35 -0.17
C ALA A 105 6.86 -14.55 -0.71
N PHE A 106 7.16 -15.00 -1.93
CA PHE A 106 6.49 -16.14 -2.53
C PHE A 106 6.77 -17.44 -1.78
N ASP A 107 8.05 -17.70 -1.45
CA ASP A 107 8.44 -18.91 -0.72
C ASP A 107 7.74 -19.02 0.64
N ILE A 108 7.63 -17.91 1.35
CA ILE A 108 6.95 -17.82 2.64
C ILE A 108 5.45 -18.10 2.50
N LEU A 109 4.79 -17.48 1.52
CA LEU A 109 3.37 -17.71 1.24
C LEU A 109 3.09 -19.16 0.85
N MET A 110 3.93 -19.75 0.01
CA MET A 110 3.77 -21.14 -0.45
C MET A 110 4.02 -22.16 0.64
N THR A 111 4.99 -21.90 1.52
CA THR A 111 5.26 -22.75 2.69
C THR A 111 4.05 -22.79 3.61
N GLU A 112 3.46 -21.62 3.89
CA GLU A 112 2.28 -21.53 4.73
C GLU A 112 1.05 -22.15 4.06
N GLN A 113 0.89 -21.95 2.75
CA GLN A 113 -0.17 -22.61 1.98
C GLN A 113 -0.08 -24.13 2.11
N ALA A 114 1.12 -24.71 1.96
CA ALA A 114 1.33 -26.15 2.07
C ALA A 114 1.02 -26.66 3.49
N ARG A 115 1.43 -25.91 4.52
CA ARG A 115 1.13 -26.22 5.92
C ARG A 115 -0.38 -26.25 6.18
N LEU A 116 -1.09 -25.24 5.70
CA LEU A 116 -2.55 -25.12 5.85
C LEU A 116 -3.30 -26.17 5.02
N ALA A 117 -2.85 -26.45 3.80
CA ALA A 117 -3.44 -27.48 2.96
C ALA A 117 -3.42 -28.86 3.62
N ALA A 118 -2.38 -29.18 4.40
CA ALA A 118 -2.28 -30.42 5.17
C ALA A 118 -3.31 -30.53 6.31
N LEU A 119 -3.93 -29.43 6.73
CA LEU A 119 -4.96 -29.39 7.77
C LEU A 119 -6.39 -29.49 7.21
N LEU A 120 -6.55 -29.47 5.89
CA LEU A 120 -7.86 -29.55 5.26
C LEU A 120 -8.46 -30.96 5.40
N PRO A 121 -9.71 -31.09 5.86
CA PRO A 121 -10.38 -32.39 5.95
C PRO A 121 -10.58 -33.02 4.58
N ALA A 122 -10.68 -34.35 4.51
CA ALA A 122 -11.04 -35.02 3.27
C ALA A 122 -12.42 -34.57 2.76
N GLY A 123 -12.53 -34.28 1.46
CA GLY A 123 -13.79 -33.88 0.83
C GLY A 123 -14.20 -32.41 1.01
N TRP A 124 -13.34 -31.59 1.62
CA TRP A 124 -13.60 -30.17 1.90
C TRP A 124 -14.05 -29.35 0.68
N GLU A 125 -13.57 -29.68 -0.53
CA GLU A 125 -13.92 -28.99 -1.77
C GLU A 125 -15.40 -29.12 -2.14
N LYS A 126 -16.09 -30.16 -1.66
CA LYS A 126 -17.47 -30.51 -2.04
C LYS A 126 -18.46 -30.39 -0.89
N ASP A 127 -17.98 -30.35 0.35
CA ASP A 127 -18.80 -30.32 1.55
C ASP A 127 -18.23 -29.32 2.58
N PHE A 128 -18.90 -28.18 2.71
CA PHE A 128 -18.52 -27.13 3.66
C PHE A 128 -18.67 -27.57 5.12
N THR A 129 -19.53 -28.56 5.41
CA THR A 129 -19.78 -28.98 6.80
C THR A 129 -18.55 -29.63 7.43
N THR A 130 -17.62 -30.10 6.60
CA THR A 130 -16.29 -30.57 7.05
C THR A 130 -15.53 -29.52 7.87
N PHE A 131 -15.71 -28.21 7.58
CA PHE A 131 -15.09 -27.13 8.33
C PHE A 131 -15.63 -27.00 9.77
N PHE A 132 -16.82 -27.54 10.07
CA PHE A 132 -17.36 -27.55 11.45
C PHE A 132 -16.57 -28.46 12.39
N THR A 133 -15.71 -29.33 11.85
CA THR A 133 -14.82 -30.20 12.64
C THR A 133 -13.50 -29.54 13.00
N LEU A 134 -13.18 -28.40 12.39
CA LEU A 134 -11.92 -27.68 12.61
C LEU A 134 -11.96 -26.89 13.92
N SER A 135 -10.82 -26.77 14.58
CA SER A 135 -10.71 -25.92 15.76
C SER A 135 -10.78 -24.43 15.38
N GLY A 136 -11.17 -23.59 16.34
CA GLY A 136 -11.19 -22.14 16.14
C GLY A 136 -9.82 -21.58 15.73
N GLU A 137 -8.73 -22.12 16.27
CA GLU A 137 -7.35 -21.72 15.92
C GLU A 137 -7.02 -22.04 14.45
N VAL A 138 -7.40 -23.22 13.97
CA VAL A 138 -7.19 -23.62 12.57
C VAL A 138 -8.02 -22.74 11.64
N LEU A 139 -9.28 -22.49 11.99
CA LEU A 139 -10.15 -21.57 11.24
C LEU A 139 -9.55 -20.16 11.20
N MET A 140 -9.02 -19.64 12.32
CA MET A 140 -8.33 -18.34 12.35
C MET A 140 -7.10 -18.31 11.44
N SER A 141 -6.32 -19.39 11.40
CA SER A 141 -5.16 -19.47 10.51
C SER A 141 -5.58 -19.43 9.03
N PHE A 142 -6.63 -20.15 8.65
CA PHE A 142 -7.19 -20.07 7.29
C PHE A 142 -7.74 -18.68 6.97
N MET A 143 -8.46 -18.06 7.90
CA MET A 143 -9.00 -16.70 7.72
C MET A 143 -7.87 -15.67 7.52
N ALA A 144 -6.82 -15.74 8.33
CA ALA A 144 -5.65 -14.87 8.20
C ALA A 144 -4.94 -15.05 6.85
N PHE A 145 -4.67 -16.30 6.46
CA PHE A 145 -4.02 -16.61 5.19
C PHE A 145 -4.86 -16.16 3.98
N CYS A 146 -6.15 -16.52 3.94
CA CYS A 146 -7.04 -16.11 2.86
C CYS A 146 -7.13 -14.57 2.77
N THR A 147 -7.16 -13.88 3.91
CA THR A 147 -7.17 -12.40 3.92
C THR A 147 -5.88 -11.83 3.35
N ALA A 148 -4.73 -12.38 3.75
CA ALA A 148 -3.44 -11.97 3.22
C ALA A 148 -3.38 -12.16 1.69
N CYS A 149 -3.79 -13.33 1.17
CA CYS A 149 -3.82 -13.62 -0.26
C CYS A 149 -4.79 -12.74 -1.07
N ALA A 150 -5.78 -12.13 -0.42
CA ALA A 150 -6.77 -11.25 -1.04
C ALA A 150 -6.33 -9.78 -1.12
N VAL A 151 -5.24 -9.40 -0.44
CA VAL A 151 -4.69 -8.05 -0.55
C VAL A 151 -4.15 -7.86 -1.96
N ASP A 152 -4.64 -6.83 -2.64
CA ASP A 152 -4.18 -6.43 -3.96
C ASP A 152 -3.92 -4.91 -4.00
N GLY A 153 -2.74 -4.56 -4.49
CA GLY A 153 -2.29 -3.18 -4.70
C GLY A 153 -1.59 -2.99 -6.03
N VAL A 154 -1.80 -3.88 -6.99
CA VAL A 154 -1.19 -3.77 -8.32
C VAL A 154 -1.67 -2.50 -9.00
N GLN A 155 -0.72 -1.72 -9.51
CA GLN A 155 -0.98 -0.46 -10.19
C GLN A 155 -0.78 -0.61 -11.70
N THR A 156 -1.76 -0.14 -12.46
CA THR A 156 -1.67 0.00 -13.92
C THR A 156 -1.97 1.46 -14.31
N ARG A 157 -1.35 1.95 -15.37
CA ARG A 157 -1.56 3.34 -15.84
C ARG A 157 -2.99 3.63 -16.32
N GLU A 158 -3.77 2.58 -16.57
CA GLU A 158 -5.17 2.68 -16.98
C GLU A 158 -6.11 2.99 -15.80
N MET A 159 -5.65 2.82 -14.55
CA MET A 159 -6.48 2.87 -13.34
C MET A 159 -6.35 4.17 -12.53
N GLY A 160 -5.88 5.26 -13.14
CA GLY A 160 -5.74 6.55 -12.46
C GLY A 160 -4.45 6.68 -11.63
N HIS A 161 -4.13 7.93 -11.30
CA HIS A 161 -2.88 8.37 -10.68
C HIS A 161 -2.38 7.47 -9.54
N THR A 162 -1.10 7.08 -9.61
CA THR A 162 -0.39 6.16 -8.70
C THR A 162 -0.16 6.71 -7.30
N SER A 163 -0.46 7.98 -7.07
CA SER A 163 -0.31 8.69 -5.80
C SER A 163 -1.23 8.21 -4.66
N ARG A 164 -2.07 7.19 -4.87
CA ARG A 164 -2.96 6.63 -3.84
C ARG A 164 -2.98 5.11 -3.93
N SER A 165 -1.92 4.46 -3.45
CA SER A 165 -1.92 3.00 -3.34
C SER A 165 -2.94 2.58 -2.27
N THR A 166 -3.74 1.57 -2.56
CA THR A 166 -4.63 0.94 -1.57
C THR A 166 -3.86 0.24 -0.45
N LEU A 167 -2.55 0.02 -0.63
CA LEU A 167 -1.68 -0.62 0.36
C LEU A 167 -1.17 0.34 1.42
N ASP A 168 -1.16 1.65 1.18
CA ASP A 168 -0.45 2.62 2.05
C ASP A 168 -0.92 2.54 3.50
N THR A 169 -2.23 2.44 3.74
CA THR A 169 -2.79 2.34 5.10
C THR A 169 -2.52 0.99 5.76
N VAL A 170 -2.56 -0.10 4.99
CA VAL A 170 -2.26 -1.45 5.47
C VAL A 170 -0.79 -1.57 5.84
N GLU A 171 0.11 -1.05 5.01
CA GLU A 171 1.55 -1.04 5.24
C GLU A 171 1.93 -0.29 6.50
N ALA A 172 1.36 0.89 6.71
CA ALA A 172 1.55 1.67 7.93
C ALA A 172 1.07 0.87 9.16
N ALA A 173 -0.10 0.24 9.09
CA ALA A 173 -0.67 -0.52 10.19
C ALA A 173 0.13 -1.79 10.56
N ILE A 174 0.82 -2.41 9.60
CA ILE A 174 1.62 -3.62 9.83
C ILE A 174 3.11 -3.34 10.02
N GLY A 175 3.54 -2.07 9.99
CA GLY A 175 4.95 -1.69 10.09
C GLY A 175 5.79 -2.22 8.92
N PHE A 176 5.24 -2.19 7.71
CA PHE A 176 5.86 -2.77 6.53
C PHE A 176 6.96 -1.88 5.95
N HIS A 177 8.08 -2.50 5.56
CA HIS A 177 9.10 -1.87 4.74
C HIS A 177 9.54 -2.80 3.60
N LEU A 178 9.43 -2.35 2.34
CA LEU A 178 9.68 -3.20 1.17
C LEU A 178 11.08 -3.81 1.13
N ARG A 179 12.10 -3.12 1.68
CA ARG A 179 13.48 -3.66 1.73
C ARG A 179 13.67 -4.90 2.59
N ASP A 180 12.71 -5.24 3.44
CA ASP A 180 12.79 -6.50 4.20
C ASP A 180 12.47 -7.72 3.31
N TRP A 181 11.93 -7.48 2.11
CA TRP A 181 11.45 -8.51 1.18
C TRP A 181 12.11 -8.43 -0.20
N TRP A 182 12.60 -7.25 -0.58
CA TRP A 182 13.10 -6.98 -1.92
C TRP A 182 14.39 -6.14 -1.92
N GLN A 183 15.27 -6.43 -2.88
CA GLN A 183 16.53 -5.74 -3.09
C GLN A 183 16.60 -5.20 -4.53
N PRO A 184 16.85 -3.90 -4.77
CA PRO A 184 17.09 -3.39 -6.11
C PRO A 184 18.41 -3.93 -6.68
N THR A 185 18.31 -4.59 -7.83
CA THR A 185 19.45 -5.08 -8.63
C THR A 185 19.41 -4.50 -10.05
N LYS A 186 20.50 -4.69 -10.78
CA LYS A 186 20.60 -4.38 -12.20
C LYS A 186 19.51 -5.09 -13.00
N ASP A 187 19.28 -6.36 -12.74
CA ASP A 187 18.37 -7.18 -13.54
C ASP A 187 16.91 -6.91 -13.20
N ASN A 188 16.59 -6.70 -11.92
CA ASN A 188 15.20 -6.59 -11.47
C ASN A 188 14.63 -5.16 -11.53
N TYR A 189 15.49 -4.12 -11.50
CA TYR A 189 15.04 -2.73 -11.38
C TYR A 189 15.88 -1.75 -12.22
N PHE A 190 17.16 -1.58 -11.91
CA PHE A 190 17.96 -0.50 -12.51
C PHE A 190 18.12 -0.65 -14.03
N GLY A 191 18.17 -1.88 -14.55
CA GLY A 191 18.21 -2.17 -15.98
C GLY A 191 16.95 -1.71 -16.73
N SER A 192 15.82 -1.60 -16.03
CA SER A 192 14.55 -1.10 -16.59
C SER A 192 14.46 0.43 -16.61
N LEU A 193 15.32 1.14 -15.88
CA LEU A 193 15.33 2.59 -15.81
C LEU A 193 16.09 3.23 -16.98
N LYS A 194 15.80 4.51 -17.24
CA LYS A 194 16.65 5.36 -18.09
C LYS A 194 17.89 5.78 -17.30
N HIS A 195 19.00 6.04 -17.99
CA HIS A 195 20.25 6.45 -17.35
C HIS A 195 20.10 7.63 -16.36
N PRO A 196 19.38 8.73 -16.69
CA PRO A 196 19.16 9.82 -15.73
C PRO A 196 18.39 9.39 -14.47
N GLN A 197 17.48 8.41 -14.57
CA GLN A 197 16.71 7.90 -13.44
C GLN A 197 17.58 7.07 -12.49
N ILE A 198 18.57 6.33 -13.01
CA ILE A 198 19.55 5.61 -12.18
C ILE A 198 20.37 6.60 -11.35
N VAL A 199 20.88 7.66 -12.01
CA VAL A 199 21.62 8.73 -11.33
C VAL A 199 20.77 9.44 -10.28
N ALA A 200 19.51 9.74 -10.61
CA ALA A 200 18.57 10.35 -9.67
C ALA A 200 18.31 9.46 -8.45
N SER A 201 18.14 8.15 -8.66
CA SER A 201 17.95 7.18 -7.56
C SER A 201 19.14 7.19 -6.59
N LEU A 202 20.38 7.20 -7.12
CA LEU A 202 21.58 7.31 -6.28
C LEU A 202 21.64 8.61 -5.49
N LYS A 203 21.25 9.75 -6.09
CA LYS A 203 21.16 11.02 -5.36
C LYS A 203 20.10 10.99 -4.26
N GLU A 204 18.94 10.41 -4.55
CA GLU A 204 17.84 10.27 -3.60
C GLU A 204 18.25 9.41 -2.39
N ALA A 205 19.07 8.39 -2.61
CA ALA A 205 19.67 7.59 -1.55
C ALA A 205 20.83 8.28 -0.78
N GLY A 206 21.13 9.55 -1.09
CA GLY A 206 22.24 10.29 -0.48
C GLY A 206 23.63 9.91 -1.01
N LEU A 207 23.71 9.05 -2.02
CA LEU A 207 24.96 8.54 -2.61
C LEU A 207 25.47 9.48 -3.71
N THR A 208 25.67 10.74 -3.38
CA THR A 208 25.99 11.80 -4.36
C THR A 208 27.30 11.56 -5.12
N GLY A 209 28.32 11.00 -4.47
CA GLY A 209 29.58 10.58 -5.10
C GLY A 209 29.35 9.50 -6.16
N ALA A 210 28.72 8.39 -5.76
CA ALA A 210 28.36 7.30 -6.67
C ALA A 210 27.45 7.78 -7.82
N ALA A 211 26.55 8.73 -7.55
CA ALA A 211 25.73 9.34 -8.59
C ALA A 211 26.56 10.14 -9.62
N GLY A 212 27.57 10.86 -9.16
CA GLY A 212 28.49 11.60 -10.03
C GLY A 212 29.33 10.69 -10.93
N ASP A 213 29.76 9.55 -10.40
CA ASP A 213 30.45 8.51 -11.16
C ASP A 213 29.52 7.83 -12.16
N ALA A 214 28.33 7.40 -11.70
CA ALA A 214 27.31 6.80 -12.54
C ALA A 214 26.91 7.71 -13.71
N ALA A 215 26.87 9.03 -13.54
CA ALA A 215 26.53 9.98 -14.59
C ALA A 215 27.48 9.96 -15.80
N LYS A 216 28.71 9.46 -15.63
CA LYS A 216 29.74 9.34 -16.68
C LYS A 216 29.80 7.93 -17.28
N MET A 217 29.04 6.99 -16.74
CA MET A 217 29.04 5.59 -17.17
C MET A 217 28.03 5.35 -18.29
N LYS A 218 28.17 4.20 -18.97
CA LYS A 218 27.09 3.70 -19.83
C LYS A 218 25.95 3.17 -18.96
N LYS A 219 24.70 3.19 -19.46
CA LYS A 219 23.51 2.73 -18.72
C LYS A 219 23.71 1.38 -18.02
N GLY A 220 24.27 0.38 -18.71
CA GLY A 220 24.46 -0.96 -18.16
C GLY A 220 25.45 -1.02 -17.00
N ASP A 221 26.49 -0.18 -17.04
CA ASP A 221 27.51 -0.09 -16.00
C ASP A 221 26.99 0.74 -14.83
N ALA A 222 26.29 1.85 -15.11
CA ALA A 222 25.60 2.64 -14.10
C ALA A 222 24.59 1.81 -13.31
N ALA A 223 23.88 0.87 -13.96
CA ALA A 223 22.94 -0.02 -13.29
C ALA A 223 23.63 -1.00 -12.33
N GLY A 224 24.76 -1.60 -12.73
CA GLY A 224 25.55 -2.48 -11.86
C GLY A 224 26.23 -1.71 -10.72
N HIS A 225 26.69 -0.50 -11.00
CA HIS A 225 27.22 0.41 -9.98
C HIS A 225 26.13 0.79 -8.97
N ALA A 226 24.92 1.10 -9.43
CA ALA A 226 23.81 1.41 -8.54
C ALA A 226 23.45 0.23 -7.63
N GLU A 227 23.38 -0.99 -8.16
CA GLU A 227 23.19 -2.21 -7.36
C GLU A 227 24.24 -2.35 -6.25
N HIS A 228 25.52 -2.20 -6.58
CA HIS A 228 26.62 -2.34 -5.62
C HIS A 228 26.51 -1.38 -4.43
N PHE A 229 26.13 -0.12 -4.66
CA PHE A 229 25.99 0.85 -3.57
C PHE A 229 24.64 0.73 -2.84
N MET A 230 23.56 0.41 -3.55
CA MET A 230 22.21 0.37 -2.99
C MET A 230 21.93 -0.87 -2.14
N GLN A 231 22.74 -1.92 -2.26
CA GLN A 231 22.64 -3.12 -1.41
C GLN A 231 22.83 -2.83 0.09
N HIS A 232 23.53 -1.74 0.43
CA HIS A 232 23.81 -1.38 1.83
C HIS A 232 22.86 -0.32 2.39
N THR A 233 21.88 0.13 1.60
CA THR A 233 20.90 1.14 2.02
C THR A 233 19.54 0.51 2.26
N ARG A 234 18.65 1.17 3.01
CA ARG A 234 17.21 0.84 3.02
C ARG A 234 16.42 1.62 1.97
N TRP A 235 17.07 2.15 0.94
CA TRP A 235 16.40 3.00 -0.03
C TRP A 235 15.36 2.23 -0.85
N VAL A 236 14.21 2.87 -1.06
CA VAL A 236 13.14 2.43 -1.96
C VAL A 236 12.71 3.65 -2.76
N PRO A 237 12.39 3.53 -4.06
CA PRO A 237 11.89 4.66 -4.84
C PRO A 237 10.67 5.29 -4.17
N VAL A 238 10.56 6.63 -4.15
CA VAL A 238 9.44 7.36 -3.52
C VAL A 238 8.06 6.79 -3.89
N TRP A 239 7.84 6.43 -5.15
CA TRP A 239 6.56 5.89 -5.64
C TRP A 239 6.25 4.45 -5.19
N LEU A 240 7.18 3.79 -4.52
CA LEU A 240 7.00 2.49 -3.86
C LEU A 240 7.10 2.57 -2.32
N LYS A 241 7.39 3.76 -1.78
CA LYS A 241 7.51 3.97 -0.35
C LYS A 241 6.11 4.05 0.25
N GLY A 242 5.84 3.25 1.28
CA GLY A 242 4.66 3.41 2.12
C GLY A 242 4.74 4.70 2.95
N PRO A 243 3.65 5.12 3.61
CA PRO A 243 3.68 6.24 4.55
C PRO A 243 4.77 6.01 5.60
N GLU A 244 5.57 7.03 5.93
CA GLU A 244 6.51 6.92 7.04
C GLU A 244 5.72 6.61 8.31
N SER A 245 6.15 5.58 9.04
CA SER A 245 5.54 5.26 10.33
C SER A 245 5.66 6.50 11.21
N VAL A 246 4.52 7.04 11.65
CA VAL A 246 4.48 8.01 12.73
C VAL A 246 4.91 7.22 13.96
N ALA A 247 6.22 7.14 14.20
CA ALA A 247 6.72 6.73 15.49
C ALA A 247 6.13 7.72 16.49
N GLU A 248 5.50 7.20 17.55
CA GLU A 248 4.93 7.98 18.64
C GLU A 248 5.98 8.98 19.13
N VAL A 249 5.80 10.23 18.73
CA VAL A 249 6.50 11.37 19.31
C VAL A 249 5.85 11.62 20.67
N ASP A 250 6.59 11.22 21.70
CA ASP A 250 6.56 11.70 23.08
C ASP A 250 5.19 11.76 23.79
N ALA A 251 4.84 10.66 24.43
CA ALA A 251 3.92 10.63 25.57
C ALA A 251 4.67 10.58 26.92
N ASP A 252 5.88 11.18 26.99
CA ASP A 252 6.65 11.33 28.24
C ASP A 252 6.74 12.80 28.71
N GLU A 253 6.02 13.72 28.06
CA GLU A 253 6.00 15.15 28.40
C GLU A 253 4.67 15.58 29.05
N ALA A 254 4.08 14.72 29.88
CA ALA A 254 2.87 15.03 30.66
C ALA A 254 3.05 14.74 32.17
N ALA A 255 4.30 14.76 32.66
CA ALA A 255 4.61 14.54 34.08
C ALA A 255 5.64 15.53 34.64
N SER A 256 5.56 16.81 34.28
CA SER A 256 6.20 17.86 35.09
C SER A 256 5.64 19.25 34.75
N GLU A 257 4.49 19.61 35.30
CA GLU A 257 4.17 21.00 35.66
C GLU A 257 2.80 21.04 36.35
N THR A 258 2.82 21.01 37.68
CA THR A 258 1.99 21.88 38.52
C THR A 258 2.41 21.62 39.96
N ASP A 259 3.49 22.28 40.38
CA ASP A 259 3.67 22.59 41.79
C ASP A 259 4.15 24.04 41.94
N ASN A 260 3.49 24.72 42.87
CA ASN A 260 3.77 26.02 43.48
C ASN A 260 3.24 27.31 42.81
N THR A 261 2.17 27.83 43.40
CA THR A 261 2.26 29.13 44.10
C THR A 261 1.46 29.07 45.42
N ASP A 262 2.20 29.06 46.53
CA ASP A 262 1.97 29.74 47.83
C ASP A 262 1.20 31.08 47.67
N ASP A 263 0.53 31.71 48.63
CA ASP A 263 0.25 31.58 50.07
C ASP A 263 -0.80 32.67 50.35
N ASP A 264 -1.76 32.44 51.25
CA ASP A 264 -2.28 33.51 52.12
C ASP A 264 -3.19 32.92 53.21
N THR A 265 -2.65 32.79 54.41
CA THR A 265 -3.38 32.65 55.68
C THR A 265 -3.49 34.04 56.31
N PRO A 266 -4.64 34.49 56.88
CA PRO A 266 -4.79 34.33 58.34
C PRO A 266 -6.22 34.26 58.91
N ALA A 267 -6.27 33.71 60.14
CA ALA A 267 -7.13 34.07 61.28
C ALA A 267 -8.64 33.74 61.20
N ASP A 268 -9.37 33.37 62.26
CA ASP A 268 -9.10 33.04 63.65
C ASP A 268 -10.43 32.50 64.24
N ALA A 269 -10.33 31.80 65.37
CA ALA A 269 -11.29 31.70 66.47
C ALA A 269 -12.69 31.05 66.33
N ALA A 270 -12.88 30.11 67.28
CA ALA A 270 -14.09 29.60 67.95
C ALA A 270 -14.73 28.30 67.42
#